data_AF-A0A1I6VC73-F1
#
_entry.id   AF-A0A1I6VC73-F1
#
_cell.length_a   1.000
_cell.length_b   1.000
_cell.length_c   1.000
_cell.angle_alpha   90.00
_cell.angle_beta   90.00
_cell.angle_gamma   90.00
#
_symmetry.space_group_name_H-M   'P 1'
#
loop_
_entity.id
_entity.type
_entity.pdbx_description
1 polymer ?
#
loop_
_entity_poly.entity_id
_entity_poly.type
_entity_poly.pdbx_seq_one_letter_code
_entity_poly.pdbx_strand_id
1 'polypeptide(L)'
;MARLLRQLHWVLVAGMLGLAGAAAIIGLRSPVYVATARILVESEQIPGDLAPSTVRLQALAQLELSLQRILARDSLLQLAARHEIYHTPRLSTHDLIRDLRTRIVMAHAPGRDAAPLVSIRFKGSSPDLAADVANDIAQMILQQDVATRTQTARKTLAFFTQDVARLETELAAQDAEILAFRQQNSNSLPDNLAFRRSQQTTAQERLLQVERQIGTLKDHKAKVQQRQNALAAKMAKLSPSNEVVQLAQLEEELATQSALLSPNNPRVKMLMSQVKGLRARIRPASGTAPNPLTSYEVERAEIDADLAELDARKTRITTTMAALSASIKTTPSNAITLGNLERAQANTRLQHDHALANKVRAQTGTMIETLRQGQHVSLFEAAVPPLYPQGPSKFIALVAGLAIGLAFGLVFVALKDHFSKRIHRPADISGALGITPFATLPYQHSRLEKRWHRWLTLGGAMMLLAGVPVGFWAVQTYYEATAASSAHAITGLPKPQG
;
A
#
# COMPACT_ATOMS: atom_id res chain seq x y z
N MET A 1 -75.74 14.21 -43.12
CA MET A 1 -76.02 13.90 -41.71
C MET A 1 -76.94 12.68 -41.50
N ALA A 2 -78.18 12.64 -42.04
CA ALA A 2 -79.13 11.55 -41.74
C ALA A 2 -78.66 10.10 -42.06
N ARG A 3 -77.72 9.89 -43.00
CA ARG A 3 -77.16 8.56 -43.31
C ARG A 3 -76.12 8.07 -42.29
N LEU A 4 -75.33 8.98 -41.72
CA LEU A 4 -74.36 8.66 -40.66
C LEU A 4 -75.09 8.22 -39.38
N LEU A 5 -76.20 8.89 -39.02
CA LEU A 5 -77.06 8.46 -37.90
C LEU A 5 -77.65 7.06 -38.09
N ARG A 6 -78.02 6.69 -39.33
CA ARG A 6 -78.54 5.33 -39.62
C ARG A 6 -77.47 4.24 -39.54
N GLN A 7 -76.19 4.58 -39.68
CA GLN A 7 -75.08 3.63 -39.62
C GLN A 7 -74.29 3.70 -38.30
N LEU A 8 -74.73 4.55 -37.36
CA LEU A 8 -74.13 4.74 -36.04
C LEU A 8 -74.06 3.44 -35.22
N HIS A 9 -75.00 2.51 -35.44
CA HIS A 9 -75.00 1.20 -34.78
C HIS A 9 -73.72 0.39 -35.08
N TRP A 10 -73.12 0.49 -36.26
CA TRP A 10 -71.85 -0.18 -36.56
C TRP A 10 -70.68 0.44 -35.80
N VAL A 11 -70.69 1.76 -35.60
CA VAL A 11 -69.67 2.47 -34.81
C VAL A 11 -69.79 2.08 -33.33
N LEU A 12 -71.01 2.01 -32.79
CA LEU A 12 -71.26 1.57 -31.42
C LEU A 12 -70.87 0.11 -31.19
N VAL A 13 -71.18 -0.79 -32.14
CA VAL A 13 -70.78 -2.20 -32.08
C VAL A 13 -69.25 -2.34 -32.10
N ALA A 14 -68.55 -1.57 -32.94
CA ALA A 14 -67.09 -1.56 -32.98
C ALA A 14 -66.47 -1.01 -31.67
N GLY A 15 -67.05 0.04 -31.10
CA GLY A 15 -66.67 0.56 -29.78
C GLY A 15 -66.84 -0.46 -28.66
N MET A 16 -67.97 -1.18 -28.64
CA MET A 16 -68.25 -2.23 -27.65
C MET A 16 -67.32 -3.44 -27.82
N LEU A 17 -66.99 -3.83 -29.06
CA LEU A 17 -65.96 -4.83 -29.36
C LEU A 17 -64.57 -4.40 -28.87
N GLY A 18 -64.21 -3.13 -29.05
CA GLY A 18 -62.94 -2.57 -28.54
C GLY A 18 -62.86 -2.59 -27.02
N LEU A 19 -63.96 -2.24 -26.34
CA LEU A 19 -64.07 -2.33 -24.89
C LEU A 19 -63.98 -3.78 -24.38
N ALA A 20 -64.70 -4.70 -25.02
CA ALA A 20 -64.69 -6.12 -24.68
C ALA A 20 -63.30 -6.75 -24.91
N GLY A 21 -62.63 -6.39 -26.00
CA GLY A 21 -61.25 -6.80 -26.27
C GLY A 21 -60.27 -6.29 -25.21
N ALA A 22 -60.36 -5.02 -24.83
CA ALA A 22 -59.55 -4.44 -23.76
C ALA A 22 -59.80 -5.13 -22.41
N ALA A 23 -61.06 -5.38 -22.05
CA ALA A 23 -61.43 -6.08 -20.83
C ALA A 23 -60.92 -7.53 -20.82
N ALA A 24 -61.03 -8.25 -21.93
CA ALA A 24 -60.54 -9.61 -22.07
C ALA A 24 -59.02 -9.69 -21.90
N ILE A 25 -58.26 -8.78 -22.49
CA ILE A 25 -56.79 -8.74 -22.38
C ILE A 25 -56.34 -8.37 -20.97
N ILE A 26 -57.03 -7.42 -20.31
CA ILE A 26 -56.77 -7.10 -18.89
C ILE A 26 -57.00 -8.33 -18.01
N GLY A 27 -58.06 -9.11 -18.27
CA GLY A 27 -58.39 -10.32 -17.52
C GLY A 27 -57.43 -11.50 -17.78
N LEU A 28 -56.86 -11.58 -18.97
CA LEU A 28 -55.91 -12.64 -19.35
C LEU A 28 -54.49 -12.41 -18.80
N ARG A 29 -54.16 -11.18 -18.42
CA ARG A 29 -52.83 -10.83 -17.91
C ARG A 29 -52.72 -11.16 -16.43
N SER A 30 -51.67 -11.89 -16.05
CA SER A 30 -51.38 -12.14 -14.64
C SER A 30 -51.09 -10.81 -13.91
N PRO A 31 -51.67 -10.61 -12.70
CA PRO A 31 -51.37 -9.43 -11.90
C PRO A 31 -49.90 -9.43 -11.50
N VAL A 32 -49.28 -8.25 -11.51
CA VAL A 32 -47.90 -8.03 -11.04
C VAL A 32 -47.94 -7.17 -9.81
N TYR A 33 -47.31 -7.61 -8.73
CA TYR A 33 -47.24 -6.89 -7.46
C TYR A 33 -45.82 -6.40 -7.24
N VAL A 34 -45.68 -5.18 -6.73
CA VAL A 34 -44.37 -4.58 -6.45
C VAL A 34 -44.27 -4.17 -5.01
N ALA A 35 -43.36 -4.80 -4.28
CA ALA A 35 -43.01 -4.43 -2.92
C ALA A 35 -41.63 -3.75 -2.90
N THR A 36 -41.42 -2.86 -1.93
CA THR A 36 -40.20 -2.05 -1.82
C THR A 36 -39.63 -2.16 -0.41
N ALA A 37 -38.39 -2.64 -0.27
CA ALA A 37 -37.61 -2.54 0.96
C ALA A 37 -36.67 -1.33 0.86
N ARG A 38 -36.49 -0.59 1.96
CA ARG A 38 -35.64 0.60 2.02
C ARG A 38 -34.51 0.40 3.02
N ILE A 39 -33.30 0.59 2.55
CA ILE A 39 -32.07 0.53 3.34
C ILE A 39 -31.55 1.95 3.53
N LEU A 40 -31.29 2.32 4.78
CA LEU A 40 -30.67 3.59 5.13
C LEU A 40 -29.17 3.39 5.29
N VAL A 41 -28.40 4.29 4.67
CA VAL A 41 -26.95 4.37 4.82
C VAL A 41 -26.64 5.53 5.75
N GLU A 42 -26.30 5.22 6.99
CA GLU A 42 -25.90 6.17 8.02
C GLU A 42 -24.41 6.54 7.85
N SER A 43 -24.07 7.80 8.13
CA SER A 43 -22.67 8.27 8.11
C SER A 43 -21.92 7.87 9.38
N GLU A 44 -20.60 7.70 9.26
CA GLU A 44 -19.68 7.35 10.34
C GLU A 44 -19.77 8.33 11.52
N GLN A 45 -19.97 7.82 12.75
CA GLN A 45 -20.07 8.64 13.98
C GLN A 45 -18.71 9.01 14.58
N ILE A 46 -17.59 8.51 14.04
CA ILE A 46 -16.24 8.89 14.45
C ILE A 46 -15.61 9.70 13.31
N PRO A 47 -15.54 11.05 13.42
CA PRO A 47 -14.96 11.90 12.39
C PRO A 47 -13.46 11.67 12.28
N GLY A 48 -13.00 11.20 11.13
CA GLY A 48 -11.69 11.58 10.62
C GLY A 48 -11.89 12.78 9.70
N ASP A 49 -11.74 13.99 10.23
CA ASP A 49 -11.71 15.21 9.42
C ASP A 49 -10.74 14.99 8.24
N LEU A 50 -11.27 15.12 7.00
CA LEU A 50 -10.58 15.44 5.73
C LEU A 50 -11.25 14.88 4.44
N ALA A 51 -12.54 14.49 4.42
CA ALA A 51 -13.44 14.65 3.24
C ALA A 51 -14.81 13.94 3.41
N PRO A 52 -15.91 14.66 3.72
CA PRO A 52 -17.25 14.05 3.81
C PRO A 52 -17.85 13.65 2.44
N SER A 53 -17.35 14.18 1.32
CA SER A 53 -17.93 13.94 -0.01
C SER A 53 -17.47 12.64 -0.66
N THR A 54 -16.20 12.24 -0.50
CA THR A 54 -15.63 11.01 -1.10
C THR A 54 -16.10 9.74 -0.40
N VAL A 55 -16.22 9.77 0.94
CA VAL A 55 -16.67 8.61 1.74
C VAL A 55 -18.12 8.22 1.39
N ARG A 56 -19.02 9.19 1.16
CA ARG A 56 -20.42 8.93 0.79
C ARG A 56 -20.56 8.28 -0.60
N LEU A 57 -19.78 8.74 -1.57
CA LEU A 57 -19.72 8.15 -2.91
C LEU A 57 -19.16 6.73 -2.87
N GLN A 58 -18.21 6.46 -1.97
CA GLN A 58 -17.60 5.14 -1.80
C GLN A 58 -18.55 4.11 -1.15
N ALA A 59 -19.37 4.51 -0.17
CA ALA A 59 -20.38 3.64 0.43
C ALA A 59 -21.48 3.21 -0.58
N LEU A 60 -21.92 4.14 -1.44
CA LEU A 60 -22.88 3.82 -2.51
C LEU A 60 -22.29 2.85 -3.53
N ALA A 61 -21.05 3.06 -3.96
CA ALA A 61 -20.36 2.14 -4.87
C ALA A 61 -20.17 0.74 -4.25
N GLN A 62 -19.92 0.65 -2.93
CA GLN A 62 -19.83 -0.64 -2.23
C GLN A 62 -21.17 -1.38 -2.17
N LEU A 63 -22.29 -0.67 -1.99
CA LEU A 63 -23.63 -1.27 -2.02
C LEU A 63 -23.99 -1.77 -3.43
N GLU A 64 -23.65 -1.00 -4.48
CA GLU A 64 -23.82 -1.45 -5.87
C GLU A 64 -23.02 -2.72 -6.17
N LEU A 65 -21.75 -2.78 -5.72
CA LEU A 65 -20.90 -3.97 -5.89
C LEU A 65 -21.47 -5.19 -5.13
N SER A 66 -21.98 -4.96 -3.91
CA SER A 66 -22.62 -6.01 -3.11
C SER A 66 -23.89 -6.53 -3.80
N LEU A 67 -24.68 -5.65 -4.39
CA LEU A 67 -25.84 -6.01 -5.19
C LEU A 67 -25.48 -6.79 -6.45
N GLN A 68 -24.44 -6.40 -7.19
CA GLN A 68 -23.96 -7.16 -8.34
C GLN A 68 -23.60 -8.61 -7.96
N ARG A 69 -23.03 -8.81 -6.77
CA ARG A 69 -22.71 -10.13 -6.22
C ARG A 69 -23.95 -10.92 -5.79
N ILE A 70 -24.99 -10.25 -5.29
CA ILE A 70 -26.28 -10.89 -4.95
C ILE A 70 -27.09 -11.21 -6.22
N LEU A 71 -26.94 -10.42 -7.29
CA LEU A 71 -27.48 -10.68 -8.63
C LEU A 71 -26.63 -11.67 -9.45
N ALA A 72 -25.65 -12.30 -8.82
CA ALA A 72 -24.91 -13.42 -9.39
C ALA A 72 -25.83 -14.63 -9.58
N ARG A 73 -25.45 -15.49 -10.54
CA ARG A 73 -26.24 -16.66 -10.95
C ARG A 73 -26.66 -17.54 -9.76
N ASP A 74 -25.71 -17.95 -8.92
CA ASP A 74 -25.97 -18.94 -7.88
C ASP A 74 -26.86 -18.37 -6.77
N SER A 75 -26.63 -17.11 -6.38
CA SER A 75 -27.47 -16.38 -5.43
C SER A 75 -28.91 -16.24 -5.91
N LEU A 76 -29.11 -15.91 -7.19
CA LEU A 76 -30.44 -15.80 -7.80
C LEU A 76 -31.16 -17.15 -7.90
N LEU A 77 -30.43 -18.24 -8.20
CA LEU A 77 -31.00 -19.58 -8.23
C LEU A 77 -31.38 -20.06 -6.82
N GLN A 78 -30.57 -19.77 -5.81
CA GLN A 78 -30.89 -20.07 -4.41
C GLN A 78 -32.12 -19.27 -3.95
N LEU A 79 -32.19 -17.99 -4.29
CA LEU A 79 -33.35 -17.14 -4.00
C LEU A 79 -34.62 -17.67 -4.67
N ALA A 80 -34.52 -18.07 -5.94
CA ALA A 80 -35.64 -18.65 -6.69
C ALA A 80 -36.16 -19.95 -6.09
N ALA A 81 -35.24 -20.81 -5.66
CA ALA A 81 -35.56 -22.09 -5.04
C ALA A 81 -36.18 -21.90 -3.65
N ARG A 82 -35.62 -21.00 -2.82
CA ARG A 82 -36.08 -20.74 -1.45
C ARG A 82 -37.50 -20.20 -1.39
N HIS A 83 -37.86 -19.29 -2.30
CA HIS A 83 -39.19 -18.65 -2.35
C HIS A 83 -40.12 -19.30 -3.37
N GLU A 84 -39.73 -20.44 -3.95
CA GLU A 84 -40.51 -21.18 -4.94
C GLU A 84 -41.09 -20.29 -6.06
N ILE A 85 -40.31 -19.30 -6.51
CA ILE A 85 -40.75 -18.24 -7.44
C ILE A 85 -41.32 -18.85 -8.74
N TYR A 86 -40.82 -20.03 -9.12
CA TYR A 86 -41.26 -20.77 -10.30
C TYR A 86 -41.70 -22.19 -9.90
N HIS A 87 -43.01 -22.44 -9.89
CA HIS A 87 -43.59 -23.74 -9.51
C HIS A 87 -43.43 -24.82 -10.60
N THR A 88 -43.22 -24.43 -11.86
CA THR A 88 -42.85 -25.33 -12.96
C THR A 88 -41.81 -24.63 -13.83
N PRO A 89 -40.58 -25.17 -14.00
CA PRO A 89 -39.59 -24.54 -14.86
C PRO A 89 -39.98 -24.73 -16.33
N ARG A 90 -40.83 -23.83 -16.83
CA ARG A 90 -41.10 -23.69 -18.27
C ARG A 90 -39.94 -23.00 -19.01
N LEU A 91 -38.97 -22.48 -18.26
CA LEU A 91 -37.88 -21.63 -18.72
C LEU A 91 -36.53 -22.35 -18.55
N SER A 92 -35.60 -22.09 -19.46
CA SER A 92 -34.20 -22.50 -19.27
C SER A 92 -33.60 -21.76 -18.06
N THR A 93 -32.56 -22.31 -17.44
CA THR A 93 -31.85 -21.67 -16.32
C THR A 93 -31.36 -20.26 -16.68
N HIS A 94 -30.93 -20.06 -17.93
CA HIS A 94 -30.52 -18.75 -18.42
C HIS A 94 -31.69 -17.75 -18.47
N ASP A 95 -32.84 -18.18 -18.98
CA ASP A 95 -34.04 -17.34 -19.06
C ASP A 95 -34.60 -17.00 -17.69
N LEU A 96 -34.52 -17.93 -16.73
CA LEU A 96 -34.91 -17.71 -15.34
C LEU A 96 -34.08 -16.59 -14.71
N ILE A 97 -32.75 -16.64 -14.84
CA ILE A 97 -31.85 -15.60 -14.31
C ILE A 97 -32.13 -14.25 -14.96
N ARG A 98 -32.36 -14.24 -16.28
CA ARG A 98 -32.72 -13.02 -17.01
C ARG A 98 -34.03 -12.43 -16.49
N ASP A 99 -35.05 -13.26 -16.26
CA ASP A 99 -36.33 -12.84 -15.69
C ASP A 99 -36.20 -12.30 -14.26
N LEU A 100 -35.43 -12.96 -13.39
CA LEU A 100 -35.19 -12.45 -12.03
C LEU A 100 -34.51 -11.08 -12.03
N ARG A 101 -33.50 -10.89 -12.89
CA ARG A 101 -32.79 -9.60 -12.99
C ARG A 101 -33.70 -8.46 -13.46
N THR A 102 -34.69 -8.74 -14.32
CA THR A 102 -35.64 -7.70 -14.76
C THR A 102 -36.74 -7.42 -13.73
N ARG A 103 -36.99 -8.36 -12.81
CA ARG A 103 -37.93 -8.21 -11.69
C ARG A 103 -37.35 -7.43 -10.51
N ILE A 104 -36.04 -7.49 -10.31
CA ILE A 104 -35.33 -6.76 -9.25
C ILE A 104 -34.90 -5.39 -9.78
N VAL A 105 -35.36 -4.32 -9.13
CA VAL A 105 -34.98 -2.95 -9.52
C VAL A 105 -34.50 -2.18 -8.30
N MET A 106 -33.24 -1.75 -8.34
CA MET A 106 -32.68 -0.81 -7.38
C MET A 106 -33.01 0.63 -7.82
N ALA A 107 -33.40 1.46 -6.86
CA ALA A 107 -33.57 2.89 -7.08
C ALA A 107 -32.87 3.66 -5.95
N HIS A 108 -32.17 4.72 -6.33
CA HIS A 108 -31.56 5.66 -5.40
C HIS A 108 -32.52 6.84 -5.22
N ALA A 109 -32.86 7.15 -3.98
CA ALA A 109 -33.63 8.35 -3.65
C ALA A 109 -32.80 9.25 -2.72
N PRO A 110 -32.70 10.56 -2.99
CA PRO A 110 -32.17 11.48 -2.00
C PRO A 110 -33.10 11.44 -0.78
N GLY A 111 -32.56 11.06 0.39
CA GLY A 111 -33.29 11.13 1.65
C GLY A 111 -33.64 12.57 1.98
N ARG A 112 -34.78 12.78 2.66
CA ARG A 112 -35.28 14.11 3.06
C ARG A 112 -34.26 14.89 3.90
N ASP A 113 -33.39 14.18 4.61
CA ASP A 113 -32.34 14.69 5.49
C ASP A 113 -30.97 14.02 5.20
N ALA A 114 -30.32 14.39 4.09
CA ALA A 114 -28.90 14.14 3.74
C ALA A 114 -28.34 12.69 3.67
N ALA A 115 -28.98 11.69 4.27
CA ALA A 115 -28.59 10.28 4.22
C ALA A 115 -29.18 9.62 2.96
N PRO A 116 -28.36 8.95 2.13
CA PRO A 116 -28.85 8.31 0.92
C PRO A 116 -29.68 7.07 1.27
N LEU A 117 -30.88 6.98 0.67
CA LEU A 117 -31.78 5.84 0.84
C LEU A 117 -31.73 4.96 -0.40
N VAL A 118 -31.45 3.67 -0.18
CA VAL A 118 -31.45 2.65 -1.23
C VAL A 118 -32.77 1.90 -1.20
N SER A 119 -33.54 1.97 -2.27
CA SER A 119 -34.81 1.25 -2.41
C SER A 119 -34.63 0.03 -3.30
N ILE A 120 -34.97 -1.14 -2.77
CA ILE A 120 -34.95 -2.42 -3.48
C ILE A 120 -36.38 -2.81 -3.78
N ARG A 121 -36.71 -2.92 -5.07
CA ARG A 121 -38.05 -3.30 -5.54
C ARG A 121 -38.01 -4.67 -6.18
N PHE A 122 -39.02 -5.48 -5.88
CA PHE A 122 -39.19 -6.77 -6.54
C PHE A 122 -40.60 -6.91 -7.13
N LYS A 123 -40.67 -7.43 -8.36
CA LYS A 123 -41.91 -7.71 -9.10
C LYS A 123 -42.32 -9.17 -8.93
N GLY A 124 -43.29 -9.42 -8.04
CA GLY A 124 -43.86 -10.74 -7.73
C GLY A 124 -45.19 -11.01 -8.43
N SER A 125 -45.58 -12.29 -8.49
CA SER A 125 -46.89 -12.75 -8.95
C SER A 125 -47.97 -12.67 -7.86
N SER A 126 -47.59 -12.68 -6.58
CA SER A 126 -48.47 -12.44 -5.44
C SER A 126 -47.93 -11.31 -4.55
N PRO A 127 -48.79 -10.66 -3.72
CA PRO A 127 -48.36 -9.63 -2.78
C PRO A 127 -47.30 -10.12 -1.79
N ASP A 128 -47.50 -11.32 -1.23
CA ASP A 128 -46.62 -11.89 -0.20
C ASP A 128 -45.24 -12.23 -0.79
N LEU A 129 -45.22 -12.92 -1.94
CA LEU A 129 -43.98 -13.23 -2.66
C LEU A 129 -43.20 -11.95 -3.01
N ALA A 130 -43.91 -10.88 -3.39
CA ALA A 130 -43.27 -9.61 -3.70
C ALA A 130 -42.52 -9.04 -2.49
N ALA A 131 -43.15 -9.08 -1.30
CA ALA A 131 -42.60 -8.56 -0.05
C ALA A 131 -41.47 -9.46 0.51
N ASP A 132 -41.68 -10.77 0.56
CA ASP A 132 -40.73 -11.72 1.12
C ASP A 132 -39.40 -11.72 0.36
N VAL A 133 -39.45 -11.72 -0.97
CA VAL A 133 -38.25 -11.68 -1.82
C VAL A 133 -37.55 -10.33 -1.70
N ALA A 134 -38.28 -9.21 -1.63
CA ALA A 134 -37.68 -7.88 -1.44
C ALA A 134 -36.97 -7.77 -0.09
N ASN A 135 -37.58 -8.32 0.98
CA ASN A 135 -36.98 -8.37 2.32
C ASN A 135 -35.76 -9.28 2.38
N ASP A 136 -35.82 -10.47 1.76
CA ASP A 136 -34.68 -11.39 1.71
C ASP A 136 -33.50 -10.79 0.96
N ILE A 137 -33.75 -10.10 -0.18
CA ILE A 137 -32.69 -9.36 -0.89
C ILE A 137 -32.08 -8.28 0.00
N ALA A 138 -32.90 -7.48 0.70
CA ALA A 138 -32.40 -6.47 1.63
C ALA A 138 -31.54 -7.08 2.73
N GLN A 139 -31.98 -8.19 3.32
CA GLN A 139 -31.24 -8.91 4.36
C GLN A 139 -29.92 -9.49 3.85
N MET A 140 -29.91 -10.06 2.64
CA MET A 140 -28.68 -10.56 2.02
C MET A 140 -27.65 -9.45 1.79
N ILE A 141 -28.09 -8.23 1.42
CA ILE A 141 -27.20 -7.07 1.28
C ILE A 141 -26.58 -6.71 2.62
N LEU A 142 -27.39 -6.61 3.67
CA LEU A 142 -26.92 -6.28 5.02
C LEU A 142 -25.92 -7.33 5.55
N GLN A 143 -26.19 -8.62 5.31
CA GLN A 143 -25.29 -9.70 5.70
C GLN A 143 -23.97 -9.66 4.91
N GLN A 144 -24.05 -9.41 3.60
CA GLN A 144 -22.88 -9.33 2.73
C GLN A 144 -22.00 -8.12 3.07
N ASP A 145 -22.60 -6.99 3.43
CA ASP A 145 -21.88 -5.79 3.90
C ASP A 145 -21.05 -6.10 5.16
N VAL A 146 -21.71 -6.59 6.22
CA VAL A 146 -21.05 -6.97 7.48
C VAL A 146 -19.95 -8.00 7.25
N ALA A 147 -20.19 -9.01 6.42
CA ALA A 147 -19.19 -10.03 6.10
C ALA A 147 -17.96 -9.44 5.37
N THR A 148 -18.19 -8.56 4.41
CA THR A 148 -17.13 -7.92 3.61
C THR A 148 -16.30 -6.97 4.47
N ARG A 149 -16.95 -6.19 5.33
CA ARG A 149 -16.30 -5.29 6.28
C ARG A 149 -15.49 -6.05 7.33
N THR A 150 -16.08 -7.09 7.95
CA THR A 150 -15.37 -7.98 8.88
C THR A 150 -14.13 -8.59 8.21
N GLN A 151 -14.27 -9.06 6.97
CA GLN A 151 -13.14 -9.62 6.23
C GLN A 151 -12.06 -8.57 5.96
N THR A 152 -12.45 -7.35 5.60
CA THR A 152 -11.51 -6.25 5.32
C THR A 152 -10.77 -5.85 6.58
N ALA A 153 -11.47 -5.67 7.71
CA ALA A 153 -10.87 -5.39 9.01
C ALA A 153 -9.86 -6.47 9.43
N ARG A 154 -10.24 -7.75 9.29
CA ARG A 154 -9.33 -8.89 9.55
C ARG A 154 -8.09 -8.88 8.65
N LYS A 155 -8.24 -8.57 7.36
CA LYS A 155 -7.10 -8.43 6.42
C LYS A 155 -6.18 -7.29 6.83
N THR A 156 -6.73 -6.13 7.20
CA THR A 156 -5.95 -4.98 7.68
C THR A 156 -5.20 -5.30 8.97
N LEU A 157 -5.84 -5.99 9.93
CA LEU A 157 -5.18 -6.46 11.14
C LEU A 157 -4.06 -7.46 10.83
N ALA A 158 -4.28 -8.40 9.92
CA ALA A 158 -3.28 -9.37 9.50
C ALA A 158 -2.06 -8.67 8.85
N PHE A 159 -2.31 -7.68 7.98
CA PHE A 159 -1.27 -6.88 7.36
C PHE A 159 -0.39 -6.19 8.41
N PHE A 160 -0.97 -5.42 9.33
CA PHE A 160 -0.17 -4.74 10.36
C PHE A 160 0.47 -5.71 11.37
N THR A 161 -0.13 -6.87 11.61
CA THR A 161 0.49 -7.91 12.44
C THR A 161 1.75 -8.46 11.79
N GLN A 162 1.70 -8.73 10.48
CA GLN A 162 2.86 -9.18 9.71
C GLN A 162 3.92 -8.07 9.58
N ASP A 163 3.50 -6.83 9.38
CA ASP A 163 4.42 -5.69 9.24
C ASP A 163 5.21 -5.42 10.53
N VAL A 164 4.54 -5.48 11.70
CA VAL A 164 5.22 -5.40 13.00
C VAL A 164 6.25 -6.52 13.17
N ALA A 165 5.88 -7.79 12.90
CA ALA A 165 6.80 -8.92 13.02
C ALA A 165 8.01 -8.81 12.08
N ARG A 166 7.79 -8.30 10.86
CA ARG A 166 8.85 -8.01 9.89
C ARG A 166 9.81 -6.94 10.43
N LEU A 167 9.27 -5.83 10.94
CA LEU A 167 10.06 -4.73 11.49
C LEU A 167 10.81 -5.13 12.77
N GLU A 168 10.23 -5.97 13.63
CA GLU A 168 10.92 -6.56 14.80
C GLU A 168 12.13 -7.39 14.37
N THR A 169 11.98 -8.20 13.31
CA THR A 169 13.09 -9.01 12.77
C THR A 169 14.18 -8.13 12.16
N GLU A 170 13.78 -7.08 11.43
CA GLU A 170 14.70 -6.11 10.83
C GLU A 170 15.48 -5.32 11.89
N LEU A 171 14.80 -4.88 12.96
CA LEU A 171 15.44 -4.24 14.11
C LEU A 171 16.45 -5.16 14.80
N ALA A 172 16.09 -6.42 15.06
CA ALA A 172 17.00 -7.39 15.67
C ALA A 172 18.25 -7.63 14.81
N ALA A 173 18.11 -7.64 13.48
CA ALA A 173 19.24 -7.75 12.56
C ALA A 173 20.13 -6.49 12.60
N GLN A 174 19.54 -5.29 12.59
CA GLN A 174 20.26 -4.01 12.70
C GLN A 174 20.99 -3.89 14.05
N ASP A 175 20.37 -4.32 15.15
CA ASP A 175 20.98 -4.38 16.48
C ASP A 175 22.20 -5.29 16.50
N ALA A 176 22.09 -6.48 15.89
CA ALA A 176 23.19 -7.42 15.77
C ALA A 176 24.33 -6.86 14.90
N GLU A 177 24.01 -6.16 13.81
CA GLU A 177 25.00 -5.51 12.93
C GLU A 177 25.74 -4.40 13.67
N ILE A 178 25.02 -3.52 14.38
CA ILE A 178 25.61 -2.45 15.21
C ILE A 178 26.52 -3.07 16.28
N LEU A 179 26.07 -4.14 16.95
CA LEU A 179 26.86 -4.82 17.97
C LEU A 179 28.13 -5.43 17.38
N ALA A 180 28.04 -6.15 16.25
CA ALA A 180 29.17 -6.73 15.56
C ALA A 180 30.17 -5.65 15.11
N PHE A 181 29.67 -4.55 14.56
CA PHE A 181 30.49 -3.40 14.16
C PHE A 181 31.24 -2.80 15.36
N ARG A 182 30.55 -2.60 16.49
CA ARG A 182 31.15 -2.09 17.73
C ARG A 182 32.21 -3.04 18.30
N GLN A 183 31.98 -4.34 18.27
CA GLN A 183 32.95 -5.34 18.73
C GLN A 183 34.21 -5.36 17.86
N GLN A 184 34.04 -5.42 16.53
CA GLN A 184 35.14 -5.45 15.57
C GLN A 184 35.99 -4.16 15.59
N ASN A 185 35.36 -3.01 15.90
CA ASN A 185 36.00 -1.70 15.88
C ASN A 185 36.23 -1.09 17.27
N SER A 186 36.16 -1.87 18.35
CA SER A 186 36.21 -1.42 19.74
C SER A 186 37.33 -0.42 20.06
N ASN A 187 38.53 -0.61 19.49
CA ASN A 187 39.70 0.24 19.70
C ASN A 187 39.65 1.58 18.93
N SER A 188 38.71 1.75 18.01
CA SER A 188 38.58 2.89 17.10
C SER A 188 37.18 3.53 17.12
N LEU A 189 36.40 3.29 18.17
CA LEU A 189 35.08 3.92 18.35
C LEU A 189 35.17 5.37 18.87
N PRO A 190 34.21 6.24 18.52
CA PRO A 190 34.19 7.65 18.94
C PRO A 190 34.09 7.85 20.47
N ASP A 191 33.37 6.99 21.19
CA ASP A 191 33.14 7.12 22.64
C ASP A 191 34.46 7.18 23.45
N ASN A 192 35.47 6.44 23.01
CA ASN A 192 36.78 6.35 23.69
C ASN A 192 37.83 7.31 23.08
N LEU A 193 37.45 8.16 22.11
CA LEU A 193 38.39 9.04 21.41
C LEU A 193 39.07 10.03 22.35
N ALA A 194 38.32 10.64 23.26
CA ALA A 194 38.87 11.61 24.22
C ALA A 194 39.91 10.96 25.14
N PHE A 195 39.60 9.76 25.63
CA PHE A 195 40.52 8.97 26.46
C PHE A 195 41.79 8.58 25.69
N ARG A 196 41.67 8.09 24.44
CA ARG A 196 42.84 7.77 23.60
C ARG A 196 43.71 8.99 23.29
N ARG A 197 43.09 10.17 23.06
CA ARG A 197 43.83 11.43 22.88
C ARG A 197 44.58 11.83 24.14
N SER A 198 43.96 11.73 25.31
CA SER A 198 44.62 11.97 26.59
C SER A 198 45.80 11.01 26.81
N GLN A 199 45.62 9.71 26.56
CA GLN A 199 46.71 8.73 26.62
C GLN A 199 47.85 9.06 25.65
N GLN A 200 47.53 9.54 24.44
CA GLN A 200 48.53 9.97 23.46
C GLN A 200 49.34 11.16 23.98
N THR A 201 48.68 12.17 24.57
CA THR A 201 49.35 13.32 25.19
C THR A 201 50.26 12.90 26.35
N THR A 202 49.78 12.05 27.27
CA THR A 202 50.61 11.53 28.35
C THR A 202 51.80 10.70 27.84
N ALA A 203 51.61 9.92 26.77
CA ALA A 203 52.70 9.19 26.13
C ALA A 203 53.74 10.13 25.49
N GLN A 204 53.31 11.24 24.87
CA GLN A 204 54.19 12.28 24.34
C GLN A 204 55.02 12.94 25.43
N GLU A 205 54.41 13.29 26.56
CA GLU A 205 55.12 13.88 27.71
C GLU A 205 56.17 12.92 28.28
N ARG A 206 55.81 11.63 28.43
CA ARG A 206 56.74 10.59 28.87
C ARG A 206 57.89 10.38 27.88
N LEU A 207 57.61 10.45 26.58
CA LEU A 207 58.63 10.35 25.54
C LEU A 207 59.65 11.49 25.68
N LEU A 208 59.19 12.73 25.80
CA LEU A 208 60.06 13.90 25.98
C LEU A 208 60.89 13.81 27.28
N GLN A 209 60.34 13.23 28.34
CA GLN A 209 61.09 12.98 29.56
C GLN A 209 62.21 11.95 29.34
N VAL A 210 61.90 10.81 28.71
CA VAL A 210 62.89 9.76 28.41
C VAL A 210 63.98 10.29 27.46
N GLU A 211 63.61 11.07 26.45
CA GLU A 211 64.58 11.67 25.52
C GLU A 211 65.54 12.64 26.21
N ARG A 212 65.04 13.45 27.16
CA ARG A 212 65.90 14.29 28.00
C ARG A 212 66.84 13.44 28.86
N GLN A 213 66.36 12.37 29.49
CA GLN A 213 67.20 11.47 30.30
C GLN A 213 68.31 10.80 29.46
N ILE A 214 67.96 10.30 28.27
CA ILE A 214 68.92 9.75 27.31
C ILE A 214 69.98 10.81 26.96
N GLY A 215 69.55 12.06 26.68
CA GLY A 215 70.47 13.17 26.43
C GLY A 215 71.45 13.40 27.58
N THR A 216 70.95 13.46 28.82
CA THR A 216 71.79 13.66 30.00
C THR A 216 72.80 12.52 30.22
N LEU A 217 72.40 11.26 30.00
CA LEU A 217 73.30 10.12 30.13
C LEU A 217 74.33 10.06 29.00
N LYS A 218 73.96 10.44 27.77
CA LYS A 218 74.91 10.57 26.66
C LYS A 218 75.97 11.63 26.93
N ASP A 219 75.57 12.77 27.49
CA ASP A 219 76.50 13.82 27.91
C ASP A 219 77.43 13.35 29.05
N HIS A 220 76.89 12.59 30.02
CA HIS A 220 77.70 11.99 31.09
C HIS A 220 78.71 11.00 30.53
N LYS A 221 78.27 10.09 29.65
CA LYS A 221 79.14 9.13 28.94
C LYS A 221 80.26 9.85 28.19
N ALA A 222 79.96 10.93 27.48
CA ALA A 222 80.95 11.72 26.76
C ALA A 222 82.00 12.36 27.71
N LYS A 223 81.58 12.89 28.86
CA LYS A 223 82.48 13.43 29.89
C LYS A 223 83.36 12.35 30.51
N VAL A 224 82.80 11.17 30.82
CA VAL A 224 83.56 10.01 31.32
C VAL A 224 84.59 9.57 30.28
N GLN A 225 84.20 9.48 29.01
CA GLN A 225 85.11 9.15 27.91
C GLN A 225 86.24 10.18 27.76
N GLN A 226 85.93 11.47 27.87
CA GLN A 226 86.93 12.53 27.80
C GLN A 226 87.92 12.45 28.97
N ARG A 227 87.45 12.17 30.19
CA ARG A 227 88.32 11.93 31.35
C ARG A 227 89.19 10.71 31.15
N GLN A 228 88.63 9.61 30.64
CA GLN A 228 89.37 8.39 30.31
C GLN A 228 90.48 8.68 29.29
N ASN A 229 90.16 9.39 28.21
CA ASN A 229 91.14 9.78 27.18
C ASN A 229 92.23 10.69 27.74
N ALA A 230 91.89 11.63 28.62
CA ALA A 230 92.84 12.52 29.27
C ALA A 230 93.76 11.76 30.25
N LEU A 231 93.22 10.81 31.04
CA LEU A 231 94.02 9.94 31.89
C LEU A 231 94.90 9.00 31.08
N ALA A 232 94.38 8.41 30.00
CA ALA A 232 95.14 7.55 29.09
C ALA A 232 96.30 8.33 28.46
N ALA A 233 96.09 9.58 28.03
CA ALA A 233 97.14 10.47 27.52
C ALA A 233 98.17 10.83 28.61
N LYS A 234 97.73 11.05 29.87
CA LYS A 234 98.62 11.31 31.00
C LYS A 234 99.43 10.07 31.39
N MET A 235 98.83 8.88 31.39
CA MET A 235 99.49 7.60 31.62
C MET A 235 100.45 7.24 30.50
N ALA A 236 100.11 7.53 29.23
CA ALA A 236 101.03 7.39 28.11
C ALA A 236 102.26 8.29 28.25
N LYS A 237 102.11 9.50 28.84
CA LYS A 237 103.23 10.38 29.21
C LYS A 237 104.03 9.90 30.44
N LEU A 238 103.38 9.22 31.39
CA LEU A 238 104.02 8.64 32.59
C LEU A 238 104.55 7.21 32.36
N SER A 239 104.32 6.63 31.19
CA SER A 239 104.77 5.28 30.87
C SER A 239 106.31 5.26 30.93
N PRO A 240 106.93 4.23 31.53
CA PRO A 240 108.34 4.26 31.90
C PRO A 240 109.27 4.04 30.70
N SER A 241 108.88 4.39 29.46
CA SER A 241 109.72 4.15 28.29
C SER A 241 111.06 4.88 28.40
N ASN A 242 111.08 6.12 28.92
CA ASN A 242 112.34 6.85 29.10
C ASN A 242 113.16 6.31 30.28
N GLU A 243 112.54 5.93 31.39
CA GLU A 243 113.25 5.42 32.58
C GLU A 243 113.73 3.96 32.38
N VAL A 244 112.96 3.12 31.68
CA VAL A 244 113.33 1.75 31.29
C VAL A 244 114.45 1.76 30.26
N VAL A 245 114.42 2.68 29.28
CA VAL A 245 115.54 2.85 28.34
C VAL A 245 116.79 3.36 29.07
N GLN A 246 116.66 4.30 30.02
CA GLN A 246 117.79 4.75 30.85
C GLN A 246 118.32 3.65 31.77
N LEU A 247 117.45 2.79 32.33
CA LEU A 247 117.87 1.64 33.12
C LEU A 247 118.62 0.63 32.26
N ALA A 248 118.13 0.32 31.05
CA ALA A 248 118.82 -0.59 30.14
C ALA A 248 120.21 -0.05 29.75
N GLN A 249 120.32 1.27 29.49
CA GLN A 249 121.61 1.93 29.22
C GLN A 249 122.56 1.88 30.44
N LEU A 250 122.07 2.20 31.64
CA LEU A 250 122.87 2.15 32.87
C LEU A 250 123.26 0.71 33.26
N GLU A 251 122.42 -0.29 32.98
CA GLU A 251 122.73 -1.70 33.18
C GLU A 251 123.80 -2.19 32.18
N GLU A 252 123.77 -1.71 30.94
CA GLU A 252 124.79 -1.99 29.92
C GLU A 252 126.13 -1.30 30.21
N GLU A 253 126.12 -0.03 30.66
CA GLU A 253 127.31 0.67 31.16
C GLU A 253 127.92 -0.02 32.39
N LEU A 254 127.08 -0.53 33.30
CA LEU A 254 127.53 -1.31 34.44
C LEU A 254 128.16 -2.63 33.99
N ALA A 255 127.54 -3.34 33.04
CA ALA A 255 128.06 -4.60 32.51
C ALA A 255 129.44 -4.42 31.86
N THR A 256 129.62 -3.38 31.03
CA THR A 256 130.90 -3.08 30.37
C THR A 256 131.99 -2.64 31.37
N GLN A 257 131.68 -1.78 32.34
CA GLN A 257 132.64 -1.35 33.37
C GLN A 257 133.03 -2.49 34.33
N SER A 258 132.08 -3.38 34.67
CA SER A 258 132.32 -4.52 35.57
C SER A 258 133.18 -5.63 34.95
N ALA A 259 133.27 -5.70 33.62
CA ALA A 259 134.16 -6.61 32.91
C ALA A 259 135.63 -6.14 32.90
N LEU A 260 135.87 -4.84 33.06
CA LEU A 260 137.21 -4.22 32.99
C LEU A 260 137.78 -3.81 34.36
N LEU A 261 136.94 -3.57 35.37
CA LEU A 261 137.34 -3.07 36.69
C LEU A 261 136.89 -3.99 37.83
N SER A 262 137.74 -4.13 38.86
CA SER A 262 137.47 -4.96 40.05
C SER A 262 136.21 -4.51 40.81
N PRO A 263 135.44 -5.43 41.45
CA PRO A 263 134.17 -5.12 42.14
C PRO A 263 134.25 -4.07 43.24
N ASN A 264 135.46 -3.73 43.72
CA ASN A 264 135.67 -2.75 44.78
C ASN A 264 135.94 -1.31 44.29
N ASN A 265 135.90 -1.06 42.97
CA ASN A 265 136.13 0.27 42.40
C ASN A 265 134.99 1.25 42.74
N PRO A 266 135.29 2.50 43.17
CA PRO A 266 134.28 3.51 43.49
C PRO A 266 133.24 3.76 42.39
N ARG A 267 133.64 3.71 41.10
CA ARG A 267 132.72 3.96 39.97
C ARG A 267 131.67 2.86 39.79
N VAL A 268 132.06 1.59 39.96
CA VAL A 268 131.13 0.45 39.84
C VAL A 268 130.10 0.47 40.98
N LYS A 269 130.52 0.82 42.20
CA LYS A 269 129.58 1.00 43.34
C LYS A 269 128.57 2.13 43.09
N MET A 270 129.00 3.23 42.47
CA MET A 270 128.12 4.34 42.10
C MET A 270 127.10 3.92 41.05
N LEU A 271 127.51 3.32 39.93
CA LEU A 271 126.58 2.80 38.92
C LEU A 271 125.64 1.74 39.50
N MET A 272 126.14 0.83 40.33
CA MET A 272 125.32 -0.19 40.98
C MET A 272 124.26 0.42 41.91
N SER A 273 124.60 1.51 42.61
CA SER A 273 123.63 2.26 43.42
C SER A 273 122.59 3.00 42.56
N GLN A 274 123.00 3.55 41.41
CA GLN A 274 122.13 4.24 40.47
C GLN A 274 121.17 3.27 39.78
N VAL A 275 121.65 2.14 39.28
CA VAL A 275 120.83 1.04 38.74
C VAL A 275 119.88 0.51 39.81
N LYS A 276 120.35 0.26 41.03
CA LYS A 276 119.50 -0.21 42.14
C LYS A 276 118.42 0.81 42.49
N GLY A 277 118.76 2.10 42.53
CA GLY A 277 117.83 3.19 42.80
C GLY A 277 116.80 3.37 41.68
N LEU A 278 117.23 3.30 40.41
CA LEU A 278 116.36 3.44 39.24
C LEU A 278 115.48 2.20 39.06
N ARG A 279 116.03 0.99 39.23
CA ARG A 279 115.29 -0.29 39.24
C ARG A 279 114.26 -0.34 40.38
N ALA A 280 114.55 0.24 41.54
CA ALA A 280 113.58 0.36 42.63
C ALA A 280 112.43 1.33 42.32
N ARG A 281 112.65 2.32 41.45
CA ARG A 281 111.61 3.25 40.95
C ARG A 281 110.77 2.66 39.82
N ILE A 282 111.40 1.86 38.95
CA ILE A 282 110.75 1.22 37.78
C ILE A 282 109.96 -0.03 38.16
N ARG A 283 110.30 -0.69 39.29
CA ARG A 283 109.53 -1.83 39.79
C ARG A 283 108.08 -1.36 40.03
N PRO A 284 107.10 -1.89 39.29
CA PRO A 284 105.72 -1.47 39.46
C PRO A 284 105.34 -1.80 40.90
N ALA A 285 104.80 -0.81 41.61
CA ALA A 285 104.19 -1.01 42.90
C ALA A 285 103.10 -2.08 42.73
N SER A 286 103.44 -3.33 42.99
CA SER A 286 102.56 -4.50 42.95
C SER A 286 101.75 -4.55 44.25
N GLY A 287 101.18 -3.40 44.61
CA GLY A 287 100.04 -3.32 45.51
C GLY A 287 98.80 -3.24 44.65
N THR A 288 97.72 -3.85 45.11
CA THR A 288 96.36 -3.79 44.57
C THR A 288 95.82 -2.36 44.53
N ALA A 289 96.48 -1.46 43.81
CA ALA A 289 95.96 -0.16 43.47
C ALA A 289 94.91 -0.42 42.37
N PRO A 290 93.65 -0.01 42.55
CA PRO A 290 92.65 -0.16 41.51
C PRO A 290 93.19 0.49 40.24
N ASN A 291 93.29 -0.28 39.16
CA ASN A 291 93.65 0.29 37.87
C ASN A 291 92.54 1.29 37.53
N PRO A 292 92.81 2.61 37.45
CA PRO A 292 91.77 3.61 37.27
C PRO A 292 90.97 3.37 35.98
N LEU A 293 91.58 2.70 34.99
CA LEU A 293 90.93 2.25 33.76
C LEU A 293 89.76 1.27 34.02
N THR A 294 89.90 0.35 34.97
CA THR A 294 88.87 -0.64 35.30
C THR A 294 87.65 0.00 35.98
N SER A 295 87.84 1.04 36.81
CA SER A 295 86.71 1.80 37.38
C SER A 295 85.90 2.57 36.34
N TYR A 296 86.54 3.09 35.28
CA TYR A 296 85.83 3.77 34.19
C TYR A 296 85.09 2.80 33.27
N GLU A 297 85.63 1.60 33.07
CA GLU A 297 84.96 0.54 32.31
C GLU A 297 83.66 0.11 33.00
N VAL A 298 83.66 -0.02 34.33
CA VAL A 298 82.46 -0.31 35.11
C VAL A 298 81.44 0.82 35.03
N GLU A 299 81.84 2.08 35.25
CA GLU A 299 80.94 3.25 35.13
C GLU A 299 80.34 3.38 33.72
N ARG A 300 81.15 3.15 32.67
CA ARG A 300 80.65 3.15 31.29
C ARG A 300 79.68 2.02 31.00
N ALA A 301 79.96 0.81 31.50
CA ALA A 301 79.07 -0.34 31.32
C ALA A 301 77.71 -0.11 32.01
N GLU A 302 77.70 0.53 33.18
CA GLU A 302 76.49 0.93 33.89
C GLU A 302 75.68 1.94 33.08
N ILE A 303 76.31 3.02 32.59
CA ILE A 303 75.63 4.02 31.73
C ILE A 303 75.11 3.38 30.43
N ASP A 304 75.84 2.45 29.84
CA ASP A 304 75.42 1.74 28.63
C ASP A 304 74.21 0.84 28.88
N ALA A 305 74.13 0.21 30.07
CA ALA A 305 72.96 -0.54 30.49
C ALA A 305 71.74 0.38 30.70
N ASP A 306 71.90 1.52 31.39
CA ASP A 306 70.84 2.51 31.59
C ASP A 306 70.34 3.10 30.26
N LEU A 307 71.26 3.41 29.33
CA LEU A 307 70.90 3.88 28.00
C LEU A 307 70.10 2.83 27.22
N ALA A 308 70.51 1.56 27.29
CA ALA A 308 69.78 0.47 26.65
C ALA A 308 68.37 0.31 27.23
N GLU A 309 68.19 0.44 28.56
CA GLU A 309 66.87 0.41 29.20
C GLU A 309 65.99 1.58 28.73
N LEU A 310 66.54 2.80 28.72
CA LEU A 310 65.80 3.98 28.28
C LEU A 310 65.44 3.93 26.80
N ASP A 311 66.32 3.40 25.93
CA ASP A 311 66.02 3.20 24.51
C ASP A 311 64.94 2.11 24.30
N ALA A 312 64.95 1.04 25.10
CA ALA A 312 63.87 0.06 25.11
C ALA A 312 62.53 0.69 25.55
N ARG A 313 62.56 1.53 26.59
CA ARG A 313 61.39 2.28 27.07
C ARG A 313 60.89 3.28 26.04
N LYS A 314 61.79 4.00 25.36
CA LYS A 314 61.48 4.90 24.24
C LYS A 314 60.75 4.15 23.14
N THR A 315 61.28 3.01 22.70
CA THR A 315 60.68 2.16 21.67
C THR A 315 59.27 1.71 22.06
N ARG A 316 59.06 1.26 23.30
CA ARG A 316 57.73 0.87 23.78
C ARG A 316 56.72 2.02 23.76
N ILE A 317 57.15 3.23 24.15
CA ILE A 317 56.31 4.43 24.13
C ILE A 317 55.97 4.81 22.68
N THR A 318 56.94 4.81 21.77
CA THR A 318 56.71 5.16 20.35
C THR A 318 55.81 4.14 19.65
N THR A 319 55.95 2.83 19.94
CA THR A 319 55.02 1.79 19.45
C THR A 319 53.60 2.03 19.97
N THR A 320 53.45 2.35 21.26
CA THR A 320 52.13 2.66 21.85
C THR A 320 51.51 3.89 21.19
N MET A 321 52.30 4.95 20.97
CA MET A 321 51.85 6.15 20.28
C MET A 321 51.45 5.88 18.83
N ALA A 322 52.18 5.03 18.11
CA ALA A 322 51.85 4.66 16.74
C ALA A 322 50.50 3.91 16.68
N ALA A 323 50.26 2.98 17.60
CA ALA A 323 48.97 2.29 17.72
C ALA A 323 47.82 3.24 18.07
N LEU A 324 48.02 4.15 19.03
CA LEU A 324 47.03 5.19 19.37
C LEU A 324 46.73 6.09 18.17
N SER A 325 47.76 6.58 17.48
CA SER A 325 47.62 7.43 16.30
C SER A 325 46.84 6.75 15.18
N ALA A 326 47.13 5.47 14.90
CA ALA A 326 46.39 4.68 13.91
C ALA A 326 44.90 4.57 14.28
N SER A 327 44.59 4.22 15.54
CA SER A 327 43.20 4.11 16.00
C SER A 327 42.43 5.44 15.92
N ILE A 328 43.07 6.54 16.33
CA ILE A 328 42.51 7.90 16.28
C ILE A 328 42.23 8.32 14.84
N LYS A 329 43.12 8.01 13.89
CA LYS A 329 42.93 8.30 12.46
C LYS A 329 41.75 7.54 11.86
N THR A 330 41.51 6.29 12.27
CA THR A 330 40.37 5.48 11.79
C THR A 330 39.03 5.87 12.44
N THR A 331 39.07 6.56 13.58
CA THR A 331 37.87 6.86 14.38
C THR A 331 36.78 7.65 13.61
N PRO A 332 37.09 8.71 12.83
CA PRO A 332 36.07 9.45 12.10
C PRO A 332 35.30 8.60 11.08
N SER A 333 35.99 7.71 10.35
CA SER A 333 35.35 6.81 9.39
C SER A 333 34.42 5.82 10.08
N ASN A 334 34.84 5.28 11.22
CA ASN A 334 34.02 4.40 12.05
C ASN A 334 32.82 5.13 12.68
N ALA A 335 32.97 6.41 13.03
CA ALA A 335 31.88 7.21 13.56
C ALA A 335 30.79 7.49 12.50
N ILE A 336 31.19 7.75 11.25
CA ILE A 336 30.24 7.95 10.15
C ILE A 336 29.46 6.67 9.86
N THR A 337 30.15 5.53 9.77
CA THR A 337 29.52 4.23 9.51
C THR A 337 28.59 3.82 10.65
N LEU A 338 29.04 3.92 11.91
CA LEU A 338 28.19 3.66 13.07
C LEU A 338 26.96 4.60 13.08
N GLY A 339 27.15 5.89 12.85
CA GLY A 339 26.05 6.86 12.81
C GLY A 339 25.07 6.62 11.65
N ASN A 340 25.49 6.00 10.55
CA ASN A 340 24.58 5.55 9.50
C ASN A 340 23.73 4.37 9.95
N LEU A 341 24.35 3.36 10.60
CA LEU A 341 23.65 2.21 11.14
C LEU A 341 22.62 2.62 12.22
N GLU A 342 23.03 3.49 13.15
CA GLU A 342 22.16 4.01 14.21
C GLU A 342 20.99 4.83 13.65
N ARG A 343 21.21 5.64 12.60
CA ARG A 343 20.13 6.36 11.93
C ARG A 343 19.18 5.43 11.20
N ALA A 344 19.69 4.38 10.54
CA ALA A 344 18.86 3.37 9.91
C ALA A 344 17.97 2.65 10.94
N GLN A 345 18.57 2.20 12.06
CA GLN A 345 17.86 1.59 13.19
C GLN A 345 16.79 2.53 13.77
N ALA A 346 17.11 3.82 13.98
CA ALA A 346 16.15 4.81 14.46
C ALA A 346 14.96 4.99 13.51
N ASN A 347 15.20 5.00 12.19
CA ASN A 347 14.14 5.08 11.19
C ASN A 347 13.25 3.83 11.21
N THR A 348 13.83 2.63 11.27
CA THR A 348 13.08 1.37 11.38
C THR A 348 12.24 1.34 12.66
N ARG A 349 12.79 1.85 13.77
CA ARG A 349 12.10 1.94 15.06
C ARG A 349 10.89 2.87 15.00
N LEU A 350 11.01 4.02 14.35
CA LEU A 350 9.88 4.91 14.11
C LEU A 350 8.79 4.23 13.28
N GLN A 351 9.16 3.51 12.22
CA GLN A 351 8.21 2.74 11.42
C GLN A 351 7.52 1.65 12.25
N HIS A 352 8.28 0.94 13.09
CA HIS A 352 7.75 -0.07 14.00
C HIS A 352 6.70 0.53 14.96
N ASP A 353 7.01 1.67 15.58
CA ASP A 353 6.09 2.32 16.52
C ASP A 353 4.79 2.76 15.83
N HIS A 354 4.88 3.26 14.59
CA HIS A 354 3.71 3.56 13.76
C HIS A 354 2.92 2.30 13.38
N ALA A 355 3.60 1.22 12.97
CA ALA A 355 2.96 -0.05 12.62
C ALA A 355 2.26 -0.68 13.81
N LEU A 356 2.87 -0.62 15.01
CA LEU A 356 2.28 -1.09 16.26
C LEU A 356 1.02 -0.29 16.61
N ALA A 357 1.09 1.04 16.53
CA ALA A 357 -0.08 1.89 16.77
C ALA A 357 -1.22 1.62 15.76
N ASN A 358 -0.88 1.38 14.48
CA ASN A 358 -1.84 0.98 13.45
C ASN A 358 -2.44 -0.41 13.73
N LYS A 359 -1.63 -1.38 14.19
CA LYS A 359 -2.09 -2.73 14.59
C LYS A 359 -3.11 -2.64 15.72
N VAL A 360 -2.83 -1.86 16.76
CA VAL A 360 -3.77 -1.66 17.89
C VAL A 360 -5.08 -1.04 17.39
N ARG A 361 -5.00 0.00 16.55
CA ARG A 361 -6.20 0.60 15.92
C ARG A 361 -6.98 -0.41 15.07
N ALA A 362 -6.31 -1.20 14.24
CA ALA A 362 -6.93 -2.22 13.41
C ALA A 362 -7.56 -3.35 14.24
N GLN A 363 -6.94 -3.72 15.37
CA GLN A 363 -7.48 -4.71 16.30
C GLN A 363 -8.79 -4.21 16.93
N THR A 364 -8.80 -2.97 17.42
CA THR A 364 -10.02 -2.33 17.94
C THR A 364 -11.10 -2.24 16.86
N GLY A 365 -10.75 -1.79 15.65
CA GLY A 365 -11.70 -1.73 14.52
C GLY A 365 -12.28 -3.10 14.15
N THR A 366 -11.44 -4.15 14.16
CA THR A 366 -11.89 -5.54 13.93
C THR A 366 -12.84 -6.01 15.02
N MET A 367 -12.61 -5.63 16.28
CA MET A 367 -13.50 -5.96 17.39
C MET A 367 -14.86 -5.28 17.23
N ILE A 368 -14.89 -3.98 16.91
CA ILE A 368 -16.13 -3.21 16.69
C ILE A 368 -16.97 -3.84 15.57
N GLU A 369 -16.31 -4.22 14.46
CA GLU A 369 -16.97 -4.85 13.32
C GLU A 369 -17.51 -6.25 13.67
N THR A 370 -16.74 -7.03 14.42
CA THR A 370 -17.16 -8.38 14.85
C THR A 370 -18.34 -8.35 15.83
N LEU A 371 -18.40 -7.34 16.71
CA LEU A 371 -19.51 -7.14 17.66
C LEU A 371 -20.77 -6.56 17.02
N ARG A 372 -20.76 -6.25 15.71
CA ARG A 372 -21.87 -5.55 15.02
C ARG A 372 -22.24 -4.21 15.65
N GLN A 373 -21.35 -3.63 16.46
CA GLN A 373 -21.58 -2.32 17.08
C GLN A 373 -21.25 -1.15 16.14
N GLY A 374 -20.69 -1.44 14.95
CA GLY A 374 -20.45 -0.48 13.86
C GLY A 374 -21.47 -0.55 12.71
N GLN A 375 -22.74 -0.89 12.98
CA GLN A 375 -23.77 -0.91 11.93
C GLN A 375 -23.94 0.49 11.31
N HIS A 376 -23.64 0.61 10.02
CA HIS A 376 -23.80 1.85 9.23
C HIS A 376 -24.92 1.73 8.18
N VAL A 377 -25.40 0.52 7.99
CA VAL A 377 -26.45 0.21 7.04
C VAL A 377 -27.52 -0.53 7.81
N SER A 378 -28.70 0.07 7.90
CA SER A 378 -29.82 -0.46 8.66
C SER A 378 -31.04 -0.61 7.75
N LEU A 379 -31.88 -1.61 8.03
CA LEU A 379 -33.16 -1.75 7.36
C LEU A 379 -34.09 -0.66 7.91
N PHE A 380 -34.37 0.35 7.09
CA PHE A 380 -35.21 1.48 7.49
C PHE A 380 -36.69 1.16 7.38
N GLU A 381 -37.10 0.63 6.22
CA GLU A 381 -38.46 0.13 6.02
C GLU A 381 -38.40 -1.25 5.36
N ALA A 382 -39.01 -2.24 6.01
CA ALA A 382 -39.24 -3.55 5.40
C ALA A 382 -40.31 -3.44 4.31
N ALA A 383 -40.19 -4.28 3.28
CA ALA A 383 -41.20 -4.43 2.25
C ALA A 383 -42.48 -5.03 2.86
N VAL A 384 -43.62 -4.38 2.57
CA VAL A 384 -44.96 -4.82 2.98
C VAL A 384 -45.71 -5.31 1.73
N PRO A 385 -46.56 -6.36 1.84
CA PRO A 385 -47.37 -6.84 0.73
C PRO A 385 -48.26 -5.73 0.15
N PRO A 386 -48.17 -5.42 -1.16
CA PRO A 386 -48.94 -4.36 -1.78
C PRO A 386 -50.42 -4.73 -1.93
N LEU A 387 -51.31 -3.78 -1.62
CA LEU A 387 -52.77 -3.98 -1.68
C LEU A 387 -53.33 -4.09 -3.10
N TYR A 388 -52.66 -3.51 -4.10
CA TYR A 388 -53.13 -3.47 -5.49
C TYR A 388 -52.01 -3.86 -6.46
N PRO A 389 -52.33 -4.57 -7.56
CA PRO A 389 -51.34 -4.89 -8.58
C PRO A 389 -50.88 -3.62 -9.33
N GLN A 390 -49.60 -3.58 -9.69
CA GLN A 390 -48.97 -2.51 -10.45
C GLN A 390 -49.00 -2.84 -11.96
N GLY A 391 -49.67 -2.01 -12.75
CA GLY A 391 -49.81 -2.15 -14.21
C GLY A 391 -50.48 -0.93 -14.82
N PRO A 392 -50.65 -0.87 -16.16
CA PRO A 392 -51.40 0.22 -16.78
C PRO A 392 -52.78 0.31 -16.13
N SER A 393 -53.22 1.53 -15.79
CA SER A 393 -54.48 1.67 -15.07
C SER A 393 -55.61 1.07 -15.91
N LYS A 394 -56.41 0.19 -15.29
CA LYS A 394 -57.50 -0.54 -15.98
C LYS A 394 -58.42 0.43 -16.73
N PHE A 395 -58.60 1.63 -16.18
CA PHE A 395 -59.36 2.72 -16.79
C PHE A 395 -58.76 3.24 -18.09
N ILE A 396 -57.45 3.57 -18.13
CA ILE A 396 -56.81 4.08 -19.35
C ILE A 396 -56.87 3.02 -20.46
N ALA A 397 -56.65 1.74 -20.12
CA ALA A 397 -56.73 0.65 -21.09
C ALA A 397 -58.15 0.49 -21.66
N LEU A 398 -59.19 0.60 -20.84
CA LEU A 398 -60.59 0.54 -21.29
C LEU A 398 -60.95 1.74 -22.19
N VAL A 399 -60.54 2.95 -21.83
CA VAL A 399 -60.77 4.16 -22.63
C VAL A 399 -60.04 4.08 -23.97
N ALA A 400 -58.79 3.61 -23.98
CA ALA A 400 -58.04 3.38 -25.20
C ALA A 400 -58.71 2.33 -26.11
N GLY A 401 -59.18 1.22 -25.53
CA GLY A 401 -59.93 0.19 -26.26
C GLY A 401 -61.20 0.72 -26.90
N LEU A 402 -61.95 1.55 -26.17
CA LEU A 402 -63.15 2.21 -26.69
C LEU A 402 -62.81 3.19 -27.83
N ALA A 403 -61.80 4.04 -27.65
CA ALA A 403 -61.39 5.01 -28.66
C ALA A 403 -60.93 4.35 -29.97
N ILE A 404 -60.13 3.28 -29.86
CA ILE A 404 -59.69 2.47 -31.01
C ILE A 404 -60.90 1.81 -31.68
N GLY A 405 -61.80 1.18 -30.90
CA GLY A 405 -63.02 0.58 -31.43
C GLY A 405 -63.89 1.57 -32.20
N LEU A 406 -64.09 2.78 -31.66
CA LEU A 406 -64.84 3.85 -32.33
C LEU A 406 -64.14 4.33 -33.61
N ALA A 407 -62.81 4.51 -33.59
CA ALA A 407 -62.04 4.91 -34.77
C ALA A 407 -62.15 3.87 -35.90
N PHE A 408 -62.00 2.59 -35.60
CA PHE A 408 -62.21 1.51 -36.56
C PHE A 408 -63.65 1.47 -37.06
N GLY A 409 -64.63 1.71 -36.20
CA GLY A 409 -66.04 1.83 -36.58
C GLY A 409 -66.28 2.98 -37.58
N LEU A 410 -65.67 4.14 -37.36
CA LEU A 410 -65.76 5.28 -38.27
C LEU A 410 -65.09 5.00 -39.61
N VAL A 411 -63.88 4.42 -39.60
CA VAL A 411 -63.17 4.01 -40.82
C VAL A 411 -64.00 2.99 -41.59
N PHE A 412 -64.60 2.02 -40.91
CA PHE A 412 -65.46 1.02 -41.53
C PHE A 412 -66.69 1.65 -42.20
N VAL A 413 -67.38 2.58 -41.52
CA VAL A 413 -68.52 3.30 -42.10
C VAL A 413 -68.09 4.14 -43.30
N ALA A 414 -66.98 4.86 -43.21
CA ALA A 414 -66.46 5.68 -44.31
C ALA A 414 -66.07 4.84 -45.53
N LEU A 415 -65.42 3.69 -45.31
CA LEU A 415 -65.07 2.74 -46.37
C LEU A 415 -66.32 2.13 -47.01
N LYS A 416 -67.29 1.73 -46.19
CA LYS A 416 -68.59 1.23 -46.67
C LYS A 416 -69.32 2.26 -47.52
N ASP A 417 -69.26 3.54 -47.14
CA ASP A 417 -69.86 4.65 -47.90
C ASP A 417 -69.12 4.87 -49.23
N HIS A 418 -67.79 4.91 -49.20
CA HIS A 418 -66.94 5.12 -50.40
C HIS A 418 -67.13 4.04 -51.46
N PHE A 419 -67.24 2.76 -51.06
CA PHE A 419 -67.51 1.65 -51.99
C PHE A 419 -68.98 1.57 -52.40
N SER A 420 -69.90 2.23 -51.70
CA SER A 420 -71.29 2.35 -52.09
C SER A 420 -71.52 3.52 -53.05
N LYS A 421 -70.92 3.47 -54.25
CA LYS A 421 -71.24 4.43 -55.33
C LYS A 421 -72.65 4.17 -55.88
N ARG A 422 -73.66 4.75 -55.25
CA ARG A 422 -75.04 4.80 -55.77
C ARG A 422 -75.62 6.20 -55.59
N ILE A 423 -76.16 6.73 -56.68
CA ILE A 423 -76.89 8.00 -56.74
C ILE A 423 -78.29 7.74 -56.15
N HIS A 424 -78.62 8.38 -55.04
CA HIS A 424 -79.87 8.09 -54.28
C HIS A 424 -80.73 9.33 -53.99
N ARG A 425 -80.33 10.52 -54.42
CA ARG A 425 -81.20 11.70 -54.36
C ARG A 425 -81.65 12.09 -55.78
N PRO A 426 -82.94 12.40 -55.98
CA PRO A 426 -83.42 12.99 -57.23
C PRO A 426 -82.64 14.26 -57.61
N ALA A 427 -82.19 15.01 -56.58
CA ALA A 427 -81.40 16.24 -56.73
C ALA A 427 -79.98 16.04 -57.29
N ASP A 428 -79.38 14.86 -57.09
CA ASP A 428 -78.04 14.55 -57.63
C ASP A 428 -78.12 14.31 -59.15
N ILE A 429 -79.26 13.82 -59.63
CA ILE A 429 -79.56 13.62 -61.06
C ILE A 429 -79.87 14.97 -61.72
N SER A 430 -80.64 15.85 -61.05
CA SER A 430 -80.90 17.19 -61.58
C SER A 430 -79.65 18.07 -61.62
N GLY A 431 -78.74 17.94 -60.66
CA GLY A 431 -77.48 18.70 -60.63
C GLY A 431 -76.43 18.21 -61.63
N ALA A 432 -76.35 16.91 -61.90
CA ALA A 432 -75.36 16.34 -62.83
C ALA A 432 -75.83 16.32 -64.29
N LEU A 433 -77.15 16.18 -64.54
CA LEU A 433 -77.71 15.99 -65.88
C LEU A 433 -78.71 17.10 -66.28
N GLY A 434 -79.01 18.07 -65.42
CA GLY A 434 -79.89 19.21 -65.74
C GLY A 434 -81.37 18.88 -65.94
N ILE A 435 -81.80 17.68 -65.53
CA ILE A 435 -83.17 17.16 -65.78
C ILE A 435 -83.97 17.02 -64.48
N THR A 436 -85.25 17.41 -64.51
CA THR A 436 -86.20 17.25 -63.41
C THR A 436 -86.89 15.88 -63.48
N PRO A 437 -86.71 15.00 -62.48
CA PRO A 437 -87.31 13.66 -62.50
C PRO A 437 -88.82 13.71 -62.17
N PHE A 438 -89.65 13.13 -63.04
CA PHE A 438 -91.13 13.10 -62.90
C PHE A 438 -91.67 11.94 -62.05
N ALA A 439 -90.98 10.81 -61.98
CA ALA A 439 -91.36 9.67 -61.14
C ALA A 439 -90.12 8.84 -60.77
N THR A 440 -90.11 8.28 -59.56
CA THR A 440 -89.07 7.35 -59.10
C THR A 440 -89.60 5.92 -59.18
N LEU A 441 -88.99 5.08 -60.03
CA LEU A 441 -89.30 3.65 -60.01
C LEU A 441 -88.63 2.99 -58.80
N PRO A 442 -89.35 2.16 -58.02
CA PRO A 442 -88.75 1.39 -56.95
C PRO A 442 -87.79 0.35 -57.54
N TYR A 443 -86.50 0.53 -57.30
CA TYR A 443 -85.46 -0.37 -57.76
C TYR A 443 -85.57 -1.73 -57.04
N GLN A 444 -85.90 -2.80 -57.77
CA GLN A 444 -85.96 -4.15 -57.21
C GLN A 444 -84.57 -4.82 -57.27
N HIS A 445 -84.01 -5.08 -56.10
CA HIS A 445 -82.68 -5.70 -55.97
C HIS A 445 -82.62 -7.12 -56.55
N SER A 446 -81.67 -7.35 -57.45
CA SER A 446 -81.31 -8.66 -57.99
C SER A 446 -80.79 -9.61 -56.90
N ARG A 447 -81.02 -10.93 -57.05
CA ARG A 447 -80.54 -11.97 -56.11
C ARG A 447 -79.01 -11.95 -55.94
N LEU A 448 -78.27 -11.63 -57.00
CA LEU A 448 -76.81 -11.50 -56.97
C LEU A 448 -76.36 -10.25 -56.19
N GLU A 449 -77.11 -9.16 -56.30
CA GLU A 449 -76.81 -7.89 -55.64
C GLU A 449 -77.05 -7.95 -54.12
N LYS A 450 -78.12 -8.65 -53.69
CA LYS A 450 -78.36 -8.98 -52.27
C LYS A 450 -77.25 -9.86 -51.70
N ARG A 451 -76.75 -10.83 -52.50
CA ARG A 451 -75.63 -11.70 -52.08
C ARG A 451 -74.37 -10.86 -51.92
N TRP A 452 -74.01 -10.02 -52.89
CA TRP A 452 -72.85 -9.14 -52.80
C TRP A 452 -72.90 -8.17 -51.60
N HIS A 453 -74.07 -7.59 -51.30
CA HIS A 453 -74.25 -6.75 -50.11
C HIS A 453 -74.06 -7.54 -48.81
N ARG A 454 -74.58 -8.78 -48.73
CA ARG A 454 -74.35 -9.66 -47.58
C ARG A 454 -72.87 -9.99 -47.40
N TRP A 455 -72.16 -10.27 -48.50
CA TRP A 455 -70.71 -10.53 -48.46
C TRP A 455 -69.91 -9.27 -48.06
N LEU A 456 -70.31 -8.07 -48.48
CA LEU A 456 -69.68 -6.82 -48.05
C LEU A 456 -69.93 -6.54 -46.56
N THR A 457 -71.15 -6.77 -46.06
CA THR A 457 -71.46 -6.63 -44.63
C THR A 457 -70.78 -7.70 -43.79
N LEU A 458 -70.64 -8.93 -44.30
CA LEU A 458 -69.93 -10.01 -43.61
C LEU A 458 -68.42 -9.76 -43.59
N GLY A 459 -67.82 -9.37 -44.73
CA GLY A 459 -66.41 -9.00 -44.81
C GLY A 459 -66.08 -7.78 -43.94
N GLY A 460 -67.00 -6.83 -43.88
CA GLY A 460 -66.92 -5.67 -43.00
C GLY A 460 -67.02 -5.99 -41.51
N ALA A 461 -67.98 -6.84 -41.14
CA ALA A 461 -68.08 -7.37 -39.78
C ALA A 461 -66.83 -8.18 -39.40
N MET A 462 -66.25 -8.94 -40.33
CA MET A 462 -65.01 -9.69 -40.12
C MET A 462 -63.79 -8.77 -39.97
N MET A 463 -63.73 -7.67 -40.73
CA MET A 463 -62.70 -6.63 -40.59
C MET A 463 -62.78 -5.94 -39.22
N LEU A 464 -63.98 -5.66 -38.71
CA LEU A 464 -64.14 -5.12 -37.36
C LEU A 464 -63.79 -6.14 -36.28
N LEU A 465 -64.20 -7.40 -36.47
CA LEU A 465 -63.97 -8.48 -35.51
C LEU A 465 -62.49 -8.88 -35.42
N ALA A 466 -61.72 -8.80 -36.51
CA ALA A 466 -60.28 -9.08 -36.52
C ALA A 466 -59.41 -7.83 -36.32
N GLY A 467 -59.80 -6.69 -36.91
CA GLY A 467 -58.99 -5.46 -36.93
C GLY A 467 -58.95 -4.74 -35.58
N VAL A 468 -60.04 -4.74 -34.81
CA VAL A 468 -60.07 -4.10 -33.49
C VAL A 468 -59.16 -4.81 -32.47
N PRO A 469 -59.20 -6.15 -32.32
CA PRO A 469 -58.25 -6.87 -31.46
C PRO A 469 -56.80 -6.69 -31.90
N VAL A 470 -56.51 -6.77 -33.20
CA VAL A 470 -55.12 -6.64 -33.73
C VAL A 470 -54.59 -5.22 -33.53
N GLY A 471 -55.41 -4.19 -33.79
CA GLY A 471 -55.05 -2.80 -33.58
C GLY A 471 -54.80 -2.48 -32.11
N PHE A 472 -55.63 -3.02 -31.21
CA PHE A 472 -55.41 -2.88 -29.77
C PHE A 472 -54.13 -3.60 -29.30
N TRP A 473 -53.88 -4.82 -29.78
CA TRP A 473 -52.64 -5.57 -29.49
C TRP A 473 -51.39 -4.79 -29.93
N ALA A 474 -51.40 -4.17 -31.11
CA ALA A 474 -50.29 -3.36 -31.62
C ALA A 474 -50.05 -2.08 -30.79
N VAL A 475 -51.11 -1.40 -30.33
CA VAL A 475 -50.97 -0.22 -29.46
C VAL A 475 -50.43 -0.64 -28.10
N GLN A 476 -50.82 -1.79 -27.58
CA GLN A 476 -50.34 -2.27 -26.30
C GLN A 476 -48.87 -2.69 -26.35
N THR A 477 -48.41 -3.40 -27.39
CA THR A 477 -46.99 -3.74 -27.53
C THR A 477 -46.13 -2.49 -27.68
N TYR A 478 -46.64 -1.46 -28.36
CA TYR A 478 -45.99 -0.15 -28.44
C TYR A 478 -45.96 0.57 -27.08
N TYR A 479 -47.05 0.53 -26.31
CA TYR A 479 -47.09 1.08 -24.96
C TYR A 479 -46.17 0.34 -23.99
N GLU A 480 -46.02 -0.98 -24.14
CA GLU A 480 -45.08 -1.76 -23.33
C GLU A 480 -43.62 -1.46 -23.69
N ALA A 481 -43.32 -1.25 -24.97
CA ALA A 481 -42.00 -0.79 -25.42
C ALA A 481 -41.67 0.63 -24.91
N THR A 482 -42.65 1.54 -24.91
CA THR A 482 -42.47 2.91 -24.41
C THR A 482 -42.53 3.01 -22.88
N ALA A 483 -43.27 2.15 -22.19
CA ALA A 483 -43.25 2.01 -20.72
C ALA A 483 -41.91 1.43 -20.24
N ALA A 484 -41.33 0.48 -20.98
CA ALA A 484 -39.96 0.01 -20.76
C ALA A 484 -38.94 1.14 -20.98
N SER A 485 -39.14 2.00 -21.99
CA SER A 485 -38.27 3.16 -22.27
C SER A 485 -38.43 4.31 -21.26
N SER A 486 -39.61 4.52 -20.68
CA SER A 486 -39.88 5.60 -19.71
C SER A 486 -39.56 5.19 -18.27
N ALA A 487 -39.48 3.90 -17.96
CA ALA A 487 -38.86 3.40 -16.73
C ALA A 487 -37.36 3.78 -16.63
N HIS A 488 -36.68 4.03 -17.77
CA HIS A 488 -35.34 4.63 -17.83
C HIS A 488 -35.33 6.17 -17.75
N ALA A 489 -36.47 6.85 -17.91
CA ALA A 489 -36.54 8.31 -17.84
C ALA A 489 -36.86 8.82 -16.42
N ILE A 490 -37.47 7.99 -15.56
CA ILE A 490 -37.74 8.31 -14.14
C ILE A 490 -36.51 7.99 -13.27
N THR A 491 -35.54 7.24 -13.78
CA THR A 491 -34.17 7.23 -13.26
C THR A 491 -33.47 8.49 -13.75
N GLY A 492 -33.38 9.53 -12.91
CA GLY A 492 -32.71 10.80 -13.21
C GLY A 492 -31.20 10.67 -13.43
N LEU A 493 -30.79 9.95 -14.45
CA LEU A 493 -29.42 9.92 -14.96
C LEU A 493 -29.34 10.91 -16.15
N PRO A 494 -28.42 11.89 -16.12
CA PRO A 494 -28.13 12.67 -17.31
C PRO A 494 -27.60 11.73 -18.41
N LYS A 495 -28.15 11.86 -19.63
CA LYS A 495 -27.59 11.22 -20.82
C LYS A 495 -26.08 11.52 -20.89
N PRO A 496 -25.21 10.53 -21.16
CA PRO A 496 -23.82 10.84 -21.48
C PRO A 496 -23.83 11.68 -22.77
N GLN A 497 -23.34 12.91 -22.68
CA GLN A 497 -23.00 13.68 -23.86
C GLN A 497 -21.76 13.02 -24.47
N GLY A 498 -21.90 12.60 -25.73
CA GLY A 498 -20.75 12.33 -26.58
C GLY A 498 -20.05 13.61 -27.01
#